data_AF-A0A943M676-F1
#
_entry.id   AF-A0A943M676-F1
#
_cell.length_a   1.000
_cell.length_b   1.000
_cell.length_c   1.000
_cell.angle_alpha   90.00
_cell.angle_beta   90.00
_cell.angle_gamma   90.00
#
_symmetry.space_group_name_H-M   'P 1'
#
loop_
_entity.id
_entity.type
_entity.pdbx_description
1 polymer ?
#
loop_
_entity_poly.entity_id
_entity_poly.type
_entity_poly.pdbx_seq_one_letter_code
_entity_poly.pdbx_strand_id
1 'polypeptide(L)'
;MKKLLFCAMALAGLIACDSDSDAPDQPQPQPQQVTCTISEPTALTEITPGTTVIIAGNGSVNHGSITRVTLTVGDEQIAAVTEVPFSYEYLFEGGGICPQVI
;
A
#
# COMPACT_ATOMS: atom_id res chain seq x y z
N MET A 1 27.11 -66.20 -14.49
CA MET A 1 28.59 -66.17 -14.58
C MET A 1 29.03 -64.71 -14.59
N LYS A 2 29.53 -64.15 -13.47
CA LYS A 2 30.96 -63.94 -13.14
C LYS A 2 31.75 -63.40 -14.35
N LYS A 3 32.18 -62.13 -14.37
CA LYS A 3 33.46 -61.60 -13.82
C LYS A 3 33.34 -60.05 -13.76
N LEU A 4 33.40 -59.40 -12.60
CA LEU A 4 34.62 -58.83 -11.97
C LEU A 4 35.54 -58.08 -12.94
N LEU A 5 35.57 -56.75 -12.83
CA LEU A 5 36.82 -55.98 -12.79
C LEU A 5 36.58 -54.59 -12.18
N PHE A 6 37.21 -54.40 -11.02
CA PHE A 6 37.40 -53.15 -10.28
C PHE A 6 38.25 -52.17 -11.10
N CYS A 7 37.89 -50.89 -11.08
CA CYS A 7 38.86 -49.79 -11.20
C CYS A 7 38.43 -48.66 -10.26
N ALA A 8 39.25 -48.44 -9.23
CA ALA A 8 39.16 -47.30 -8.33
C ALA A 8 39.90 -46.10 -8.95
N MET A 9 39.28 -44.92 -8.90
CA MET A 9 39.90 -43.59 -9.07
C MET A 9 38.91 -42.59 -8.46
N ALA A 10 39.06 -42.15 -7.21
CA ALA A 10 39.97 -41.11 -6.72
C ALA A 10 39.66 -39.70 -7.28
N LEU A 11 39.59 -38.75 -6.34
CA LEU A 11 39.52 -37.29 -6.48
C LEU A 11 38.15 -36.71 -6.87
N ALA A 12 37.47 -36.04 -5.94
CA ALA A 12 37.71 -34.67 -5.46
C ALA A 12 36.97 -33.64 -6.32
N GLY A 13 36.33 -32.69 -5.64
CA GLY A 13 35.62 -31.59 -6.26
C GLY A 13 34.12 -31.72 -6.09
N LEU A 14 33.63 -31.25 -4.94
CA LEU A 14 32.31 -30.62 -4.92
C LEU A 14 32.32 -29.62 -6.08
N ILE A 15 31.35 -29.73 -6.98
CA ILE A 15 30.98 -28.63 -7.86
C ILE A 15 30.49 -27.54 -6.91
N ALA A 16 31.42 -26.68 -6.51
CA ALA A 16 31.11 -25.35 -6.03
C ALA A 16 30.46 -24.63 -7.22
N CYS A 17 29.31 -24.01 -6.97
CA CYS A 17 28.69 -23.13 -7.94
C CYS A 17 29.66 -21.99 -8.26
N ASP A 18 30.40 -22.18 -9.35
CA ASP A 18 31.05 -21.10 -10.06
C ASP A 18 30.00 -20.52 -10.99
N SER A 19 29.46 -19.38 -10.59
CA SER A 19 28.74 -18.47 -11.48
C SER A 19 29.07 -17.08 -11.00
N ASP A 20 30.29 -16.70 -11.36
CA ASP A 20 30.67 -15.31 -11.58
C ASP A 20 29.53 -14.63 -12.36
N SER A 21 28.89 -13.66 -11.74
CA SER A 21 27.90 -12.80 -12.36
C SER A 21 27.97 -11.47 -11.65
N ASP A 22 28.85 -10.61 -12.14
CA ASP A 22 28.72 -9.15 -12.10
C ASP A 22 27.40 -8.75 -12.79
N ALA A 23 26.27 -9.19 -12.26
CA ALA A 23 24.99 -8.60 -12.58
C ALA A 23 25.05 -7.18 -12.01
N PRO A 24 24.87 -6.13 -12.83
CA PRO A 24 24.71 -4.80 -12.27
C PRO A 24 23.55 -4.88 -11.27
N ASP A 25 23.71 -4.28 -10.09
CA ASP A 25 22.67 -4.11 -9.08
C ASP A 25 21.37 -3.73 -9.79
N GLN A 26 20.51 -4.71 -10.06
CA GLN A 26 19.24 -4.43 -10.70
C GLN A 26 18.42 -3.69 -9.65
N PRO A 27 17.88 -2.49 -9.95
CA PRO A 27 17.03 -1.79 -9.00
C PRO A 27 15.94 -2.77 -8.55
N GLN A 28 15.98 -3.14 -7.26
CA GLN A 28 14.96 -4.02 -6.71
C GLN A 28 13.60 -3.34 -6.91
N PRO A 29 12.54 -4.08 -7.32
CA PRO A 29 11.21 -3.52 -7.46
C PRO A 29 10.82 -2.80 -6.17
N GLN A 30 10.56 -1.49 -6.26
CA GLN A 30 10.12 -0.72 -5.10
C GLN A 30 8.71 -1.18 -4.71
N PRO A 31 8.43 -1.38 -3.40
CA PRO A 31 7.09 -1.73 -2.98
C PRO A 31 6.10 -0.62 -3.33
N GLN A 32 4.91 -1.01 -3.78
CA GLN A 32 3.82 -0.08 -3.97
C GLN A 32 3.36 0.45 -2.61
N GLN A 33 3.28 1.77 -2.48
CA GLN A 33 2.79 2.48 -1.32
C GLN A 33 1.67 3.42 -1.76
N VAL A 34 0.53 3.29 -1.08
CA VAL A 34 -0.63 4.17 -1.23
C VAL A 34 -0.70 5.06 -0.01
N THR A 35 -0.90 6.36 -0.22
CA THR A 35 -1.11 7.34 0.83
C THR A 35 -2.47 7.99 0.61
N CYS A 36 -3.28 8.09 1.64
CA CYS A 36 -4.56 8.80 1.63
C CYS A 36 -4.55 9.84 2.74
N THR A 37 -5.10 11.03 2.49
CA THR A 37 -5.17 12.11 3.46
C THR A 37 -6.54 12.78 3.45
N ILE A 38 -6.96 13.25 4.62
CA ILE A 38 -8.07 14.18 4.79
C ILE A 38 -7.46 15.54 5.11
N SER A 39 -7.71 16.53 4.26
CA SER A 39 -7.23 17.91 4.43
C SER A 39 -8.25 18.81 5.13
N GLU A 40 -9.54 18.48 5.00
CA GLU A 40 -10.63 19.17 5.70
C GLU A 40 -11.67 18.16 6.19
N PRO A 41 -12.32 18.42 7.33
CA PRO A 41 -12.05 19.51 8.28
C PRO A 41 -10.70 19.31 9.02
N THR A 42 -10.13 20.39 9.54
CA THR A 42 -8.90 20.30 10.35
C THR A 42 -9.13 19.35 11.53
N ALA A 43 -8.20 18.43 11.76
CA ALA A 43 -8.32 17.50 12.85
C ALA A 43 -8.50 18.21 14.21
N LEU A 44 -9.24 17.57 15.11
CA LEU A 44 -9.64 18.12 16.41
C LEU A 44 -10.57 19.36 16.35
N THR A 45 -11.08 19.71 15.18
CA THR A 45 -12.16 20.71 15.08
C THR A 45 -13.46 20.11 15.65
N GLU A 46 -14.10 20.86 16.53
CA GLU A 46 -15.45 20.55 16.99
C GLU A 46 -16.47 20.90 15.89
N ILE A 47 -17.29 19.93 15.53
CA ILE A 47 -18.41 20.13 14.61
C ILE A 47 -19.70 20.15 15.40
N THR A 48 -20.43 21.26 15.26
CA THR A 48 -21.76 21.42 15.84
C THR A 48 -22.77 20.53 15.10
N PRO A 49 -23.63 19.78 15.81
CA PRO A 49 -24.72 19.03 15.19
C PRO A 49 -25.58 19.90 14.25
N GLY A 50 -26.03 19.33 13.13
CA GLY A 50 -26.83 20.01 12.12
C GLY A 50 -26.04 20.99 11.24
N THR A 51 -24.70 20.93 11.27
CA THR A 51 -23.85 21.79 10.43
C THR A 51 -23.34 21.02 9.20
N THR A 52 -23.45 21.65 8.03
CA THR A 52 -22.79 21.17 6.82
C THR A 52 -21.32 21.58 6.85
N VAL A 53 -20.42 20.62 6.63
CA VAL A 53 -18.99 20.88 6.50
C VAL A 53 -18.45 20.28 5.20
N ILE A 54 -17.32 20.78 4.74
CA ILE A 54 -16.59 20.21 3.62
C ILE A 54 -15.63 19.15 4.15
N ILE A 55 -15.72 17.95 3.58
CA ILE A 55 -14.74 16.89 3.74
C ILE A 55 -13.92 16.82 2.47
N ALA A 56 -12.66 17.22 2.57
CA ALA A 56 -11.73 17.22 1.45
C ALA A 56 -10.59 16.24 1.70
N GLY A 57 -10.21 15.50 0.67
CA GLY A 57 -9.14 14.51 0.77
C GLY A 57 -8.45 14.22 -0.54
N ASN A 58 -7.30 13.57 -0.43
CA ASN A 58 -6.46 13.21 -1.57
C ASN A 58 -5.89 11.80 -1.39
N GLY A 59 -5.42 11.21 -2.49
CA GLY A 59 -4.77 9.93 -2.52
C GLY A 59 -3.63 9.93 -3.54
N SER A 60 -2.51 9.32 -3.19
CA SER A 60 -1.37 9.14 -4.09
C SER A 60 -0.82 7.73 -4.01
N VAL A 61 -0.20 7.28 -5.09
CA VAL A 61 0.49 6.00 -5.16
C VAL A 61 1.84 6.21 -5.83
N ASN A 62 2.89 5.61 -5.27
CA ASN A 62 4.26 5.75 -5.82
C ASN A 62 4.45 4.97 -7.14
N HIS A 63 3.71 3.87 -7.33
CA HIS A 63 3.74 3.00 -8.51
C HIS A 63 2.34 2.45 -8.81
N GLY A 64 1.92 2.42 -10.07
CA GLY A 64 0.57 1.97 -10.49
C GLY A 64 -0.49 3.06 -10.43
N SER A 65 -1.76 2.67 -10.20
CA SER A 65 -2.91 3.59 -10.19
C SER A 65 -3.90 3.27 -9.07
N ILE A 66 -4.54 4.29 -8.52
CA ILE A 66 -5.66 4.13 -7.59
C ILE A 66 -6.89 3.66 -8.37
N THR A 67 -7.48 2.54 -7.97
CA THR A 67 -8.65 1.94 -8.65
C THR A 67 -9.95 2.14 -7.89
N ARG A 68 -9.88 2.56 -6.62
CA ARG A 68 -11.02 2.79 -5.76
C ARG A 68 -10.66 3.77 -4.65
N VAL A 69 -11.62 4.61 -4.32
CA VAL A 69 -11.60 5.46 -3.12
C VAL A 69 -12.89 5.18 -2.37
N THR A 70 -12.79 5.18 -1.05
CA THR A 70 -13.94 5.08 -0.14
C THR A 70 -13.79 6.16 0.91
N LEU A 71 -14.79 7.03 1.04
CA LEU A 71 -14.92 7.92 2.18
C LEU A 71 -15.89 7.31 3.20
N THR A 72 -15.51 7.33 4.47
CA THR A 72 -16.37 6.93 5.60
C THR A 72 -16.49 8.08 6.60
N VAL A 73 -17.70 8.33 7.08
CA VAL A 73 -17.97 9.24 8.20
C VAL A 73 -18.55 8.41 9.34
N GLY A 74 -17.77 8.17 10.39
CA GLY A 74 -18.08 7.13 11.36
C GLY A 74 -18.13 5.76 10.67
N ASP A 75 -19.22 5.02 10.86
CA ASP A 75 -19.46 3.72 10.23
C ASP A 75 -20.19 3.81 8.88
N GLU A 76 -20.57 5.02 8.44
CA GLU A 76 -21.29 5.22 7.18
C GLU A 76 -20.33 5.44 6.01
N GLN A 77 -20.50 4.66 4.94
CA GLN A 77 -19.79 4.87 3.68
C GLN A 77 -20.53 5.90 2.80
N ILE A 78 -19.80 6.92 2.36
CA ILE A 78 -20.29 7.93 1.42
C ILE A 78 -20.08 7.42 0.00
N ALA A 79 -21.10 6.79 -0.58
CA ALA A 79 -21.03 6.15 -1.90
C ALA A 79 -20.71 7.12 -3.06
N ALA A 80 -20.92 8.42 -2.87
CA ALA A 80 -20.66 9.44 -3.89
C ALA A 80 -19.15 9.70 -4.12
N VAL A 81 -18.29 9.35 -3.17
CA VAL A 81 -16.84 9.58 -3.28
C VAL A 81 -16.16 8.32 -3.81
N THR A 82 -15.74 8.36 -5.07
CA THR A 82 -15.10 7.22 -5.77
C THR A 82 -13.71 7.52 -6.33
N GLU A 83 -13.28 8.78 -6.31
CA GLU A 83 -12.03 9.26 -6.91
C GLU A 83 -11.33 10.29 -6.01
N VAL A 84 -10.04 10.53 -6.27
CA VAL A 84 -9.21 11.55 -5.60
C VAL A 84 -8.63 12.53 -6.63
N PRO A 85 -8.41 13.81 -6.26
CA PRO A 85 -8.84 14.44 -5.01
C PRO A 85 -10.37 14.62 -4.97
N PHE A 86 -10.94 14.63 -3.77
CA PHE A 86 -12.38 14.85 -3.58
C PHE A 86 -12.66 16.02 -2.63
N SER A 87 -13.83 16.61 -2.80
CA SER A 87 -14.44 17.57 -1.89
C SER A 87 -15.93 17.23 -1.80
N TYR A 88 -16.42 16.96 -0.60
CA TYR A 88 -17.78 16.49 -0.37
C TYR A 88 -18.45 17.29 0.75
N GLU A 89 -19.63 17.84 0.49
CA GLU A 89 -20.45 18.51 1.50
C GLU A 89 -21.21 17.47 2.32
N TYR A 90 -20.93 17.40 3.62
CA TYR A 90 -21.57 16.45 4.53
C TYR A 90 -22.26 17.17 5.69
N LEU A 91 -23.53 16.81 5.93
CA LEU A 91 -24.32 17.31 7.04
C LEU A 91 -24.09 16.44 8.28
N PHE A 92 -23.43 16.99 9.29
CA PHE A 92 -23.16 16.28 10.54
C PHE A 92 -24.36 16.33 11.48
N GLU A 93 -25.25 15.35 11.38
CA GLU A 93 -26.42 15.22 12.27
C GLU A 93 -26.04 14.97 13.74
N GLY A 94 -24.97 14.21 13.99
CA GLY A 94 -24.56 13.78 15.34
C GLY A 94 -23.60 14.70 16.10
N GLY A 95 -22.99 15.68 15.43
CA GLY A 95 -21.85 16.45 15.97
C GLY A 95 -20.67 15.59 16.44
N GLY A 96 -19.60 16.24 16.89
CA GLY A 96 -18.44 15.56 17.48
C GLY A 96 -17.10 16.18 17.13
N ILE A 97 -16.03 15.56 17.63
CA ILE A 97 -14.64 15.94 17.32
C ILE A 97 -14.14 15.14 16.12
N CYS A 98 -13.61 15.83 15.10
CA CYS A 98 -12.94 15.15 14.00
C CYS A 98 -11.65 14.49 14.51
N PRO A 99 -11.52 13.15 14.41
CA PRO A 99 -10.32 12.46 14.89
C PRO A 99 -9.10 12.85 14.05
N GLN A 100 -7.90 12.75 14.64
CA GLN A 100 -6.68 12.82 13.85
C GLN A 100 -6.57 11.55 13.00
N VAL A 101 -6.51 11.71 11.68
CA VAL A 101 -6.15 10.64 10.75
C VAL A 101 -4.61 10.57 10.77
N ILE A 102 -4.05 9.50 11.32
CA ILE A 102 -2.60 9.23 11.38
C ILE A 102 -2.17 8.52 10.11
#